data_AF-A0A2G5VFK7-F1
#
_entry.id   AF-A0A2G5VFK7-F1
#
_cell.length_a   1.000
_cell.length_b   1.000
_cell.length_c   1.000
_cell.angle_alpha   90.00
_cell.angle_beta   90.00
_cell.angle_gamma   90.00
#
_symmetry.space_group_name_H-M   'P 1'
#
loop_
_entity.id
_entity.type
_entity.pdbx_description
1 polymer ?
#
loop_
_entity_poly.entity_id
_entity_poly.type
_entity_poly.pdbx_seq_one_letter_code
_entity_poly.pdbx_strand_id
1 'polypeptide(L)'
;MSDADQLKQLKIKTGVVKRLIKEHASYQKQVVKDEEKAEKMAADATNEDEEYAAKKAKEVARETVTMVRDAHGRLQKAVADLQSFVSSGNFSDESAELVEAKAQLEAATASA
;
A
#
# COMPACT_ATOMS: atom_id res chain seq x y z
N MET A 1 -30.60 4.58 -1.39
CA MET A 1 -29.62 5.66 -1.10
C MET A 1 -29.94 6.82 -2.01
N SER A 2 -29.77 8.06 -1.56
CA SER A 2 -29.84 9.20 -2.46
C SER A 2 -28.55 9.31 -3.29
N ASP A 3 -28.59 10.03 -4.40
CA ASP A 3 -27.41 10.28 -5.25
C ASP A 3 -26.28 10.96 -4.45
N ALA A 4 -26.64 11.89 -3.55
CA ALA A 4 -25.71 12.55 -2.65
C ALA A 4 -25.02 11.58 -1.68
N ASP A 5 -25.77 10.58 -1.17
CA ASP A 5 -25.19 9.53 -0.33
C ASP A 5 -24.24 8.63 -1.12
N GLN A 6 -24.55 8.34 -2.38
CA GLN A 6 -23.70 7.55 -3.26
C GLN A 6 -22.38 8.25 -3.54
N LEU A 7 -22.41 9.55 -3.87
CA LEU A 7 -21.19 10.35 -4.10
C LEU A 7 -20.34 10.46 -2.83
N LYS A 8 -20.97 10.65 -1.67
CA LYS A 8 -20.27 10.67 -0.38
C LYS A 8 -19.55 9.35 -0.10
N GLN A 9 -20.24 8.22 -0.30
CA GLN A 9 -19.66 6.89 -0.12
C GLN A 9 -18.53 6.62 -1.11
N LEU A 10 -18.69 7.05 -2.37
CA LEU A 10 -17.65 6.95 -3.40
C LEU A 10 -16.38 7.66 -2.95
N LYS A 11 -16.50 8.91 -2.51
CA LYS A 11 -15.38 9.71 -2.01
C LYS A 11 -14.69 9.08 -0.80
N ILE A 12 -15.47 8.48 0.11
CA ILE A 12 -14.93 7.78 1.29
C ILE A 12 -14.10 6.56 0.85
N LYS A 13 -14.66 5.69 0.01
CA LYS A 13 -13.98 4.48 -0.48
C LYS A 13 -12.73 4.81 -1.30
N THR A 14 -12.81 5.80 -2.19
CA THR A 14 -11.65 6.33 -2.92
C THR A 14 -10.55 6.83 -1.97
N GLY A 15 -10.93 7.57 -0.92
CA GLY A 15 -9.99 8.03 0.10
C GLY A 15 -9.31 6.91 0.88
N VAL A 16 -10.01 5.79 1.12
CA VAL A 16 -9.42 4.59 1.74
C VAL A 16 -8.35 3.98 0.83
N VAL A 17 -8.66 3.76 -0.46
CA VAL A 17 -7.70 3.22 -1.44
C VAL A 17 -6.47 4.12 -1.54
N LYS A 18 -6.65 5.43 -1.68
CA LYS A 18 -5.56 6.41 -1.76
C LYS A 18 -4.61 6.38 -0.56
N ARG A 19 -5.12 6.18 0.66
CA ARG A 19 -4.29 6.04 1.87
C ARG A 19 -3.53 4.72 1.88
N LEU A 20 -4.18 3.63 1.52
CA LEU A 20 -3.56 2.29 1.49
C LEU A 20 -2.46 2.18 0.43
N ILE A 21 -2.61 2.84 -0.73
CA ILE A 21 -1.52 2.94 -1.73
C ILE A 21 -0.27 3.58 -1.11
N LYS A 22 -0.44 4.70 -0.40
CA LYS A 22 0.68 5.41 0.23
C LYS A 22 1.31 4.58 1.36
N GLU A 23 0.50 3.91 2.17
CA GLU A 23 0.96 3.04 3.24
C GLU A 23 1.79 1.87 2.66
N HIS A 24 1.26 1.17 1.66
CA HIS A 24 1.94 0.08 0.97
C HIS A 24 3.29 0.53 0.39
N ALA A 25 3.30 1.64 -0.36
CA ALA A 25 4.52 2.20 -0.93
C ALA A 25 5.54 2.63 0.15
N SER A 26 5.08 3.11 1.30
CA SER A 26 5.95 3.47 2.42
C SER A 26 6.64 2.25 3.02
N TYR A 27 5.90 1.15 3.24
CA TYR A 27 6.50 -0.08 3.75
C TYR A 27 7.45 -0.73 2.76
N GLN A 28 7.13 -0.73 1.46
CA GLN A 28 8.06 -1.20 0.42
C GLN A 28 9.40 -0.45 0.47
N LYS A 29 9.34 0.89 0.57
CA LYS A 29 10.56 1.72 0.72
C LYS A 29 11.32 1.43 2.01
N GLN A 30 10.61 1.13 3.10
CA GLN A 30 11.23 0.80 4.38
C GLN A 30 11.98 -0.53 4.31
N VAL A 31 11.38 -1.57 3.71
CA VAL A 31 12.04 -2.87 3.48
C VAL A 31 13.34 -2.68 2.71
N VAL A 32 13.32 -1.97 1.58
CA VAL A 32 14.52 -1.73 0.77
C VAL A 32 15.62 -1.06 1.60
N LYS A 33 15.28 -0.01 2.37
CA LYS A 33 16.26 0.68 3.23
C LYS A 33 16.83 -0.22 4.31
N ASP A 34 16.00 -1.05 4.94
CA ASP A 34 16.44 -1.94 6.00
C ASP A 34 17.31 -3.09 5.46
N GLU A 35 17.00 -3.60 4.26
CA GLU A 35 17.83 -4.58 3.55
C GLU A 35 19.18 -3.98 3.14
N GLU A 36 19.19 -2.81 2.49
CA GLU A 36 20.43 -2.10 2.12
C GLU A 36 21.31 -1.83 3.35
N LYS A 37 20.70 -1.42 4.47
CA LYS A 37 21.42 -1.21 5.73
C LYS A 37 21.99 -2.52 6.27
N ALA A 38 21.23 -3.60 6.28
CA ALA A 38 21.71 -4.90 6.76
C ALA A 38 22.84 -5.45 5.88
N GLU A 39 22.75 -5.28 4.56
CA GLU A 39 23.80 -5.66 3.61
C GLU A 39 25.08 -4.86 3.83
N LYS A 40 24.96 -3.54 4.02
CA LYS A 40 26.11 -2.71 4.35
C LYS A 40 26.75 -3.12 5.68
N MET A 41 25.95 -3.37 6.71
CA MET A 41 26.46 -3.85 8.01
C MET A 41 27.18 -5.19 7.87
N ALA A 42 26.71 -6.08 7.00
CA ALA A 42 27.38 -7.36 6.72
C ALA A 42 28.69 -7.17 5.94
N ALA A 43 28.73 -6.23 5.00
CA ALA A 43 29.93 -5.94 4.20
C ALA A 43 31.04 -5.26 5.00
N ASP A 44 30.65 -4.38 5.94
CA ASP A 44 31.58 -3.64 6.81
C ASP A 44 32.01 -4.46 8.05
N ALA A 45 31.44 -5.65 8.28
CA ALA A 45 31.72 -6.48 9.45
C ALA A 45 33.15 -7.03 9.43
N THR A 46 33.86 -6.86 10.53
CA THR A 46 35.26 -7.29 10.71
C THR A 46 35.43 -8.34 11.82
N ASN A 47 34.37 -8.60 12.59
CA ASN A 47 34.35 -9.54 13.69
C ASN A 47 32.98 -10.25 13.81
N GLU A 48 32.94 -11.32 14.61
CA GLU A 48 31.74 -12.16 14.76
C GLU A 48 30.54 -11.42 15.38
N ASP A 49 30.78 -10.45 16.27
CA ASP A 49 29.73 -9.65 16.90
C ASP A 49 29.03 -8.75 15.87
N GLU A 50 29.80 -8.11 14.98
CA GLU A 50 29.29 -7.30 13.87
C GLU A 50 28.52 -8.14 12.85
N GLU A 51 29.01 -9.35 12.51
CA GLU A 51 28.28 -10.29 11.66
C GLU A 51 26.94 -10.71 12.28
N TYR A 52 26.92 -10.97 13.59
CA TYR A 52 25.70 -11.29 14.31
C TYR A 52 24.70 -10.11 14.29
N ALA A 53 25.18 -8.89 14.51
CA ALA A 53 24.35 -7.68 14.41
C ALA A 53 23.77 -7.50 13.01
N ALA A 54 24.54 -7.73 11.95
CA ALA A 54 24.08 -7.66 10.57
C ALA A 54 23.02 -8.73 10.26
N LYS A 55 23.21 -9.97 10.73
CA LYS A 55 22.19 -11.04 10.63
C LYS A 55 20.90 -10.64 11.32
N LYS A 56 20.98 -10.03 12.52
CA LYS A 56 19.80 -9.57 13.25
C LYS A 56 19.09 -8.42 12.52
N ALA A 57 19.82 -7.48 11.94
CA ALA A 57 19.24 -6.42 11.11
C ALA A 57 18.47 -7.00 9.91
N LYS A 58 19.00 -8.07 9.29
CA LYS A 58 18.31 -8.77 8.20
C LYS A 58 17.05 -9.50 8.65
N GLU A 59 17.02 -10.05 9.87
CA GLU A 59 15.78 -10.61 10.45
C GLU A 59 14.71 -9.54 10.63
N VAL A 60 15.08 -8.37 11.15
CA VAL A 60 14.15 -7.23 11.31
C VAL A 60 13.61 -6.78 9.96
N ALA A 61 14.45 -6.70 8.91
CA ALA A 61 13.99 -6.36 7.57
C ALA A 61 12.92 -7.35 7.05
N ARG A 62 13.09 -8.66 7.33
CA ARG A 62 12.11 -9.70 6.98
C ARG A 62 10.80 -9.56 7.76
N GLU A 63 10.84 -9.12 9.01
CA GLU A 63 9.62 -8.84 9.78
C GLU A 63 8.82 -7.70 9.11
N THR A 64 9.50 -6.66 8.63
CA THR A 64 8.89 -5.54 7.90
C THR A 64 8.21 -5.98 6.60
N VAL A 65 8.72 -7.01 5.90
CA VAL A 65 8.06 -7.61 4.72
C VAL A 65 6.66 -8.13 5.05
N THR A 66 6.45 -8.62 6.27
CA THR A 66 5.12 -9.09 6.70
C THR A 66 4.11 -7.94 6.73
N MET A 67 4.55 -6.72 7.05
CA MET A 67 3.72 -5.51 7.01
C MET A 67 3.36 -5.10 5.58
N VAL A 68 4.29 -5.24 4.63
CA VAL A 68 4.00 -5.00 3.20
C VAL A 68 2.88 -5.93 2.72
N ARG A 69 2.96 -7.22 3.06
CA ARG A 69 1.94 -8.21 2.69
C ARG A 69 0.57 -7.88 3.29
N ASP A 70 0.52 -7.47 4.56
CA ASP A 70 -0.72 -7.06 5.21
C ASP A 70 -1.32 -5.81 4.55
N ALA A 71 -0.51 -4.77 4.33
CA ALA A 71 -0.94 -3.55 3.65
C ALA A 71 -1.45 -3.83 2.23
N HIS A 72 -0.78 -4.74 1.50
CA HIS A 72 -1.21 -5.19 0.18
C HIS A 72 -2.58 -5.89 0.24
N GLY A 73 -2.77 -6.82 1.18
CA GLY A 73 -4.06 -7.50 1.35
C GLY A 73 -5.20 -6.55 1.72
N ARG A 74 -4.92 -5.53 2.56
CA ARG A 74 -5.88 -4.45 2.86
C ARG A 74 -6.20 -3.61 1.62
N LEU A 75 -5.18 -3.26 0.83
CA LEU A 75 -5.34 -2.51 -0.42
C LEU A 75 -6.21 -3.29 -1.42
N GLN A 76 -5.95 -4.57 -1.65
CA GLN A 76 -6.73 -5.40 -2.56
C GLN A 76 -8.21 -5.47 -2.16
N LYS A 77 -8.50 -5.63 -0.87
CA LYS A 77 -9.89 -5.61 -0.37
C LYS A 77 -10.57 -4.26 -0.62
N ALA A 78 -9.88 -3.15 -0.37
CA ALA A 78 -10.42 -1.82 -0.62
C ALA A 78 -10.62 -1.53 -2.11
N VAL A 79 -9.72 -2.02 -2.97
CA VAL A 79 -9.85 -1.95 -4.44
C VAL A 79 -11.08 -2.71 -4.91
N ALA A 80 -11.26 -3.95 -4.45
CA ALA A 80 -12.42 -4.76 -4.80
C ALA A 80 -13.74 -4.10 -4.36
N ASP A 81 -13.77 -3.56 -3.13
CA ASP A 81 -14.93 -2.82 -2.61
C ASP A 81 -15.23 -1.56 -3.44
N LEU A 82 -14.20 -0.77 -3.79
CA LEU A 82 -14.36 0.41 -4.64
C LEU A 82 -14.83 0.05 -6.06
N GLN A 83 -14.25 -1.00 -6.68
CA GLN A 83 -14.67 -1.51 -8.00
C GLN A 83 -16.13 -1.96 -7.99
N SER A 84 -16.52 -2.75 -6.98
CA SER A 84 -17.91 -3.19 -6.83
C SER A 84 -18.85 -2.00 -6.64
N PHE A 85 -18.44 -0.99 -5.86
CA PHE A 85 -19.24 0.20 -5.63
C PHE A 85 -19.40 1.06 -6.89
N VAL A 86 -18.32 1.25 -7.65
CA VAL A 86 -18.34 1.94 -8.95
C VAL A 86 -19.22 1.22 -9.96
N SER A 87 -19.15 -0.11 -10.03
CA SER A 87 -19.91 -0.91 -11.00
C SER A 87 -21.40 -1.02 -10.69
N SER A 88 -21.78 -0.92 -9.41
CA SER A 88 -23.18 -1.02 -8.97
C SER A 88 -23.87 0.33 -8.80
N GLY A 89 -23.12 1.42 -8.70
CA GLY A 89 -23.67 2.76 -8.57
C GLY A 89 -23.94 3.41 -9.94
N ASN A 90 -24.95 4.27 -9.97
CA ASN A 90 -25.26 5.09 -11.13
C ASN A 90 -24.61 6.46 -10.94
N PHE A 91 -23.38 6.61 -11.42
CA PHE A 91 -22.62 7.86 -11.32
C PHE A 91 -22.58 8.53 -12.69
N SER A 92 -22.71 9.86 -12.73
CA SER A 92 -22.41 10.60 -13.96
C SER A 92 -20.93 10.43 -14.30
N ASP A 93 -20.62 10.14 -15.57
CA ASP A 93 -19.24 10.02 -16.06
C ASP A 93 -18.44 11.32 -15.90
N GLU A 94 -19.12 12.46 -15.80
CA GLU A 94 -18.50 13.77 -15.55
C GLU A 94 -18.29 14.09 -14.07
N SER A 95 -18.74 13.22 -13.15
CA SER A 95 -18.53 13.46 -11.72
C SER A 95 -17.05 13.35 -11.35
N ALA A 96 -16.54 14.38 -10.69
CA ALA A 96 -15.15 14.43 -10.24
C ALA A 96 -14.80 13.26 -9.31
N GLU A 97 -15.77 12.80 -8.51
CA GLU A 97 -15.64 11.66 -7.62
C GLU A 97 -15.40 10.36 -8.37
N LEU A 98 -16.09 10.13 -9.50
CA LEU A 98 -15.91 8.93 -10.32
C LEU A 98 -14.58 8.96 -11.06
N VAL A 99 -14.19 10.11 -11.59
CA VAL A 99 -12.88 10.30 -12.22
C VAL A 99 -11.75 10.03 -11.21
N GLU A 100 -11.85 10.57 -9.99
CA GLU A 100 -10.85 10.30 -8.94
C GLU A 100 -10.86 8.81 -8.55
N ALA A 101 -12.04 8.19 -8.42
CA ALA A 101 -12.15 6.76 -8.11
C ALA A 101 -11.45 5.88 -9.16
N LYS A 102 -11.72 6.11 -10.45
CA LYS A 102 -11.07 5.39 -11.57
C LYS A 102 -9.56 5.60 -11.54
N ALA A 103 -9.08 6.83 -11.35
CA ALA A 103 -7.66 7.13 -11.25
C ALA A 103 -6.98 6.41 -10.05
N GLN A 104 -7.64 6.31 -8.89
CA GLN A 104 -7.08 5.59 -7.75
C GLN A 104 -7.10 4.06 -7.96
N LEU A 105 -8.08 3.52 -8.69
CA LEU A 105 -8.10 2.11 -9.07
C LEU A 105 -6.92 1.76 -9.98
N GLU A 106 -6.63 2.60 -10.98
CA GLU A 106 -5.46 2.45 -11.86
C GLU A 106 -4.14 2.61 -11.09
N ALA A 107 -4.05 3.57 -10.17
CA ALA A 107 -2.86 3.74 -9.33
C ALA A 107 -2.64 2.51 -8.41
N ALA A 108 -3.71 1.89 -7.93
CA ALA A 108 -3.61 0.68 -7.10
C ALA A 108 -3.12 -0.53 -7.89
N THR A 109 -3.56 -0.71 -9.14
CA THR A 109 -3.07 -1.81 -10.00
C THR A 109 -1.62 -1.60 -10.43
N ALA A 110 -1.18 -0.36 -10.63
CA ALA A 110 0.23 -0.04 -10.89
C ALA A 110 1.14 -0.21 -9.66
N SER A 111 0.57 -0.29 -8.46
CA SER A 111 1.31 -0.45 -7.20
C SER A 111 1.33 -1.90 -6.68
N ALA A 112 0.72 -2.84 -7.42
CA ALA A 112 0.69 -4.28 -7.14
C ALA A 112 1.86 -4.98 -7.83
#